data_AF-A0A8J6MQ84-F1
#
_entry.id   AF-A0A8J6MQ84-F1
#
_cell.length_a   1.000
_cell.length_b   1.000
_cell.length_c   1.000
_cell.angle_alpha   90.00
_cell.angle_beta   90.00
_cell.angle_gamma   90.00
#
_symmetry.space_group_name_H-M   'P 1'
#
loop_
_entity.id
_entity.type
_entity.pdbx_description
1 polymer ?
#
loop_
_entity_poly.entity_id
_entity_poly.type
_entity_poly.pdbx_seq_one_letter_code
_entity_poly.pdbx_strand_id
1 'polypeptide(L)'
;MKQFYKFGIVMGANFETIAAMLAAFYSAKWLNVHYPKSFDWSNVTYVLGLLLIARSWYVMLRVLIRDQKVSEIVPKKSESKNDIGLN
;
A
#
# COMPACT_ATOMS: atom_id res chain seq x y z
N MET A 1 18.87 -4.99 0.05
CA MET A 1 17.66 -5.49 0.77
C MET A 1 16.59 -4.41 1.02
N LYS A 2 16.91 -3.20 1.51
CA LYS A 2 15.90 -2.13 1.79
C LYS A 2 15.07 -1.65 0.57
N GLN A 3 15.64 -1.61 -0.64
CA GLN A 3 14.88 -1.25 -1.85
C GLN A 3 13.84 -2.30 -2.23
N PHE A 4 14.16 -3.60 -2.10
CA PHE A 4 13.22 -4.69 -2.36
C PHE A 4 12.04 -4.67 -1.38
N TYR A 5 12.26 -4.25 -0.12
CA TYR A 5 11.20 -4.08 0.85
C TYR A 5 10.21 -2.98 0.44
N LYS A 6 10.70 -1.79 0.04
CA LYS A 6 9.85 -0.69 -0.43
C LYS A 6 9.07 -1.07 -1.69
N PHE A 7 9.73 -1.74 -2.63
CA PHE A 7 9.09 -2.29 -3.83
C PHE A 7 7.98 -3.29 -3.47
N GLY A 8 8.24 -4.20 -2.52
CA GLY A 8 7.26 -5.18 -2.05
C GLY A 8 6.02 -4.54 -1.42
N ILE A 9 6.17 -3.47 -0.64
CA ILE A 9 5.03 -2.74 -0.06
C ILE A 9 4.18 -2.10 -1.16
N VAL A 10 4.81 -1.44 -2.14
CA VAL A 10 4.08 -0.80 -3.25
C VAL A 10 3.37 -1.84 -4.11
N MET A 11 4.03 -2.96 -4.42
CA MET A 11 3.41 -4.06 -5.17
C MET A 11 2.24 -4.69 -4.39
N GLY A 12 2.40 -4.89 -3.08
CA GLY A 12 1.34 -5.41 -2.22
C GLY A 12 0.11 -4.49 -2.22
N ALA A 13 0.30 -3.18 -2.05
CA ALA A 13 -0.81 -2.22 -2.08
C ALA A 13 -1.54 -2.19 -3.43
N ASN A 14 -0.82 -2.31 -4.55
CA ASN A 14 -1.44 -2.40 -5.87
C ASN A 14 -2.16 -3.73 -6.10
N PHE A 15 -1.63 -4.84 -5.60
CA PHE A 15 -2.29 -6.13 -5.66
C PHE A 15 -3.59 -6.14 -4.84
N GLU A 16 -3.56 -5.58 -3.63
CA GLU A 16 -4.76 -5.37 -2.82
C GLU A 16 -5.80 -4.52 -3.55
N THR A 17 -5.38 -3.51 -4.31
CA THR A 17 -6.29 -2.71 -5.15
C THR A 17 -7.02 -3.55 -6.18
N ILE A 18 -6.29 -4.40 -6.92
CA ILE A 18 -6.88 -5.29 -7.91
C ILE A 18 -7.85 -6.26 -7.24
N ALA A 19 -7.44 -6.87 -6.13
CA ALA A 19 -8.27 -7.80 -5.37
C ALA A 19 -9.57 -7.13 -4.86
N ALA A 20 -9.48 -5.93 -4.31
CA ALA A 20 -10.62 -5.16 -3.82
C ALA A 20 -11.59 -4.80 -4.95
N MET A 21 -11.08 -4.42 -6.13
CA MET A 21 -11.91 -4.10 -7.29
C MET A 21 -12.63 -5.33 -7.83
N LEU A 22 -11.93 -6.46 -7.96
CA LEU A 22 -12.53 -7.73 -8.37
C LEU A 22 -13.61 -8.19 -7.38
N ALA A 23 -13.32 -8.12 -6.08
CA ALA A 23 -14.29 -8.43 -5.04
C ALA A 23 -15.53 -7.54 -5.16
N ALA A 24 -15.36 -6.23 -5.28
CA ALA A 24 -16.46 -5.29 -5.43
C ALA A 24 -17.33 -5.58 -6.67
N PHE A 25 -16.70 -5.91 -7.80
CA PHE A 25 -17.39 -6.26 -9.05
C PHE A 25 -18.21 -7.55 -8.91
N TYR A 26 -17.59 -8.64 -8.45
CA TYR A 26 -18.28 -9.92 -8.29
C TYR A 26 -19.37 -9.86 -7.22
N SER A 27 -19.12 -9.15 -6.11
CA SER A 27 -20.14 -8.91 -5.08
C SER A 27 -21.31 -8.09 -5.61
N ALA A 28 -21.06 -7.03 -6.40
CA ALA A 28 -22.14 -6.24 -7.03
C ALA A 28 -23.01 -7.12 -7.91
N LYS A 29 -22.39 -7.88 -8.82
CA LYS A 29 -23.08 -8.77 -9.74
C LYS A 29 -23.91 -9.81 -9.00
N TRP A 30 -23.33 -10.45 -7.98
CA TRP A 30 -24.02 -11.45 -7.18
C TRP A 30 -25.20 -10.84 -6.41
N LEU A 31 -25.02 -9.67 -5.79
CA LEU A 31 -26.06 -8.96 -5.04
C LEU A 31 -27.20 -8.48 -5.94
N ASN A 32 -26.90 -7.96 -7.14
CA ASN A 32 -27.92 -7.57 -8.10
C ASN A 32 -28.79 -8.75 -8.56
N VAL A 33 -28.22 -9.95 -8.63
CA VAL A 33 -28.96 -11.17 -9.00
C VAL A 33 -29.78 -11.72 -7.83
N HIS A 34 -29.19 -11.80 -6.63
CA HIS A 34 -29.82 -12.50 -5.49
C HIS A 34 -30.65 -11.58 -4.59
N TYR A 35 -30.37 -10.28 -4.60
CA TYR A 35 -31.03 -9.26 -3.79
C TYR A 35 -31.40 -8.04 -4.65
N PRO A 36 -32.25 -8.21 -5.67
CA PRO A 36 -32.65 -7.11 -6.54
C PRO A 36 -33.31 -6.00 -5.73
N LYS A 37 -32.84 -4.77 -5.93
CA LYS A 37 -33.37 -3.54 -5.34
C LYS A 37 -33.61 -2.52 -6.46
N SER A 38 -34.27 -1.42 -6.12
CA SER A 38 -34.46 -0.29 -7.02
C SER A 38 -33.15 0.46 -7.35
N PHE A 39 -32.07 0.18 -6.61
CA PHE A 39 -30.75 0.74 -6.83
C PHE A 39 -29.75 -0.37 -7.18
N ASP A 40 -28.72 0.01 -7.92
CA ASP A 40 -27.62 -0.88 -8.31
C ASP A 40 -26.62 -1.03 -7.15
N TRP A 41 -26.40 -2.28 -6.73
CA TRP A 41 -25.43 -2.62 -5.68
C TRP A 41 -23.99 -2.23 -6.03
N SER A 42 -23.67 -2.04 -7.31
CA SER A 42 -22.38 -1.55 -7.78
C SER A 42 -21.99 -0.23 -7.11
N ASN A 43 -22.95 0.66 -6.87
CA ASN A 43 -22.69 1.93 -6.18
C ASN A 43 -22.15 1.70 -4.76
N VAL A 44 -22.72 0.74 -4.03
CA VAL A 44 -22.32 0.45 -2.64
C VAL A 44 -21.00 -0.32 -2.62
N THR A 45 -20.87 -1.37 -3.42
CA THR A 45 -19.68 -2.23 -3.39
C THR A 45 -18.45 -1.50 -3.92
N TYR A 46 -18.58 -0.63 -4.93
CA TYR A 46 -17.45 0.17 -5.41
C TYR A 46 -17.01 1.22 -4.40
N VAL A 47 -17.94 1.88 -3.68
CA VAL A 47 -17.57 2.78 -2.58
C VAL A 47 -16.81 2.02 -1.49
N LEU A 48 -17.29 0.83 -1.11
CA LEU A 48 -16.57 -0.03 -0.15
C LEU A 48 -15.19 -0.45 -0.67
N GLY A 49 -15.10 -0.83 -1.96
CA GLY A 49 -13.83 -1.16 -2.61
C GLY A 49 -12.85 0.00 -2.59
N LEU A 50 -13.31 1.21 -2.91
CA LEU A 50 -12.50 2.44 -2.85
C LEU A 50 -11.99 2.73 -1.44
N LEU A 51 -12.82 2.53 -0.41
CA LEU A 51 -12.40 2.70 0.98
C LEU A 51 -11.29 1.70 1.38
N LEU A 52 -11.39 0.46 0.93
CA LEU A 52 -10.35 -0.55 1.17
C LEU A 52 -9.04 -0.20 0.46
N ILE A 53 -9.12 0.26 -0.80
CA ILE A 53 -7.97 0.75 -1.58
C ILE A 53 -7.31 1.93 -0.87
N ALA A 54 -8.09 2.93 -0.47
CA ALA A 54 -7.59 4.11 0.22
C ALA A 54 -6.91 3.72 1.55
N ARG A 55 -7.49 2.79 2.31
CA ARG A 55 -6.88 2.25 3.53
C ARG A 55 -5.54 1.56 3.25
N SER A 56 -5.47 0.72 2.22
CA SER A 56 -4.24 0.02 1.83
C SER A 56 -3.11 1.01 1.51
N TRP A 57 -3.41 1.99 0.67
CA TRP A 57 -2.46 3.02 0.26
C TRP A 57 -2.03 3.91 1.43
N TYR A 58 -2.95 4.22 2.34
CA TYR A 58 -2.64 4.94 3.56
C TYR A 58 -1.63 4.19 4.44
N VAL A 59 -1.78 2.86 4.60
CA VAL A 59 -0.83 2.03 5.34
C VAL A 59 0.54 2.03 4.65
N MET A 60 0.57 1.84 3.33
CA MET A 60 1.80 1.94 2.53
C MET A 60 2.51 3.27 2.76
N LEU A 61 1.81 4.40 2.59
CA LEU A 61 2.37 5.74 2.75
C LEU A 61 2.90 5.97 4.18
N ARG A 62 2.14 5.55 5.20
CA ARG A 62 2.57 5.66 6.60
C ARG A 62 3.87 4.90 6.85
N VAL A 63 4.01 3.69 6.30
CA VAL A 63 5.24 2.89 6.44
C VAL A 63 6.42 3.59 5.73
N LEU A 64 6.21 4.08 4.51
CA LEU A 64 7.27 4.77 3.75
C LEU A 64 7.73 6.06 4.44
N ILE A 65 6.81 6.86 4.97
CA ILE A 65 7.13 8.10 5.72
C ILE A 65 7.90 7.78 6.99
N ARG A 66 7.49 6.74 7.74
CA ARG A 66 8.22 6.31 8.95
C ARG A 66 9.64 5.88 8.62
N ASP A 67 9.83 5.13 7.53
CA ASP A 67 11.13 4.68 7.06
C ASP A 67 12.04 5.86 6.66
N GLN A 68 11.48 6.90 6.03
CA GLN A 68 12.21 8.13 5.70
C GLN A 68 12.69 8.85 6.97
N LYS A 69 11.81 9.06 7.96
CA LYS A 69 12.18 9.70 9.23
C LYS A 69 13.30 8.95 9.95
N VAL A 70 13.25 7.62 9.98
CA VAL A 70 14.32 6.81 10.58
C VAL A 70 15.65 6.97 9.85
N SER A 71 15.64 7.08 8.52
CA SER A 71 16.87 7.29 7.75
C SER A 71 17.51 8.67 7.93
N GLU A 72 16.73 9.70 8.27
CA GLU A 72 17.26 11.05 8.57
C GLU A 72 17.89 11.14 9.97
N ILE A 73 17.37 10.38 10.93
CA ILE A 73 17.82 10.41 12.33
C ILE A 73 19.12 9.63 12.56
N VAL A 74 19.42 8.64 11.70
CA VAL A 74 20.69 7.89 11.75
C VAL A 74 21.73 8.68 10.95
N PRO A 75 22.66 9.43 11.59
CA PRO A 75 23.70 10.11 10.86
C PRO A 75 24.61 9.04 10.23
N LYS A 76 25.09 9.29 9.01
CA LYS A 76 26.28 8.66 8.42
C LYS A 76 27.43 8.67 9.44
N LYS A 77 27.54 7.66 10.31
CA LYS A 77 28.64 7.51 11.28
C LYS A 77 29.53 6.31 10.95
N SER A 78 29.70 6.02 9.66
CA SER A 78 30.60 4.96 9.21
C SER A 78 31.19 5.30 7.85
N GLU A 79 32.01 6.36 7.77
CA GLU A 79 33.01 6.57 6.72
C GLU A 79 33.76 7.89 6.99
N SER A 80 34.55 7.95 8.07
CA SER A 80 35.55 9.02 8.26
C SER A 80 36.64 8.61 9.27
N LYS A 81 37.08 7.35 9.23
CA LYS A 81 38.27 6.91 9.97
C LYS A 81 38.86 5.71 9.25
N ASN A 82 39.62 5.97 8.20
CA ASN A 82 40.71 5.12 7.72
C ASN A 82 41.76 5.90 6.88
N ASP A 83 41.78 7.23 6.97
CA ASP A 83 42.88 8.05 6.45
C ASP A 83 43.66 8.65 7.63
N ILE A 84 44.37 7.80 8.36
CA ILE A 84 45.55 8.22 9.10
C ILE A 84 46.64 7.22 8.72
N GLY A 85 47.60 7.71 7.95
CA GLY A 85 48.60 6.93 7.27
C GLY A 85 49.62 6.23 8.16
N LEU A 86 50.39 5.37 7.51
CA LEU A 86 51.72 4.95 7.91
C LEU A 86 52.51 4.74 6.61
N ASN A 87 53.19 5.81 6.20
CA ASN A 87 54.48 5.71 5.51
C ASN A 87 55.53 5.25 6.51
#